data_AF-A0A523X4Y4-F1
#
_entry.id   AF-A0A523X4Y4-F1
#
_cell.length_a   1.000
_cell.length_b   1.000
_cell.length_c   1.000
_cell.angle_alpha   90.00
_cell.angle_beta   90.00
_cell.angle_gamma   90.00
#
_symmetry.space_group_name_H-M   'P 1'
#
loop_
_entity.id
_entity.type
_entity.pdbx_description
1 polymer ?
#
loop_
_entity_poly.entity_id
_entity_poly.type
_entity_poly.pdbx_seq_one_letter_code
_entity_poly.pdbx_strand_id
1 'polypeptide(L)'
;MKLMSDKQKSQLLTAVCEVQFLEKNIKDIEFEDPLLNIVWQGVIHSVDTSLKGYISREKSLGRVVSVPLEGGSKNNFNPSEQVQVQVQVQVQEEVQEQKSQIVEISTTLQSGIKVSEYLLSKILVNKPNFRKPNLQTWAKDIDLAIRIDKRTEQQLKGCIDWIYSDGGSFWIPNILSAKKLREKFDTMESQMMRTKNKTTTMVDKIYDAGMTAQDMVKEMERRA
;
A
#
# COMPACT_ATOMS: atom_id res chain seq x y z
N MET A 1 29.35 -32.07 13.22
CA MET A 1 29.27 -30.60 13.03
C MET A 1 29.41 -29.94 14.39
N LYS A 2 30.44 -29.12 14.61
CA LYS A 2 30.58 -28.37 15.87
C LYS A 2 29.60 -27.20 15.81
N LEU A 3 28.58 -27.23 16.66
CA LEU A 3 27.56 -26.17 16.71
C LEU A 3 28.21 -24.91 17.30
N MET A 4 27.95 -23.75 16.71
CA MET A 4 28.44 -22.47 17.25
C MET A 4 27.88 -22.25 18.67
N SER A 5 28.71 -21.76 19.58
CA SER A 5 28.29 -21.39 20.94
C SER A 5 27.39 -20.15 20.89
N ASP A 6 26.56 -19.96 21.91
CA ASP A 6 25.65 -18.81 21.95
C ASP A 6 26.41 -17.47 22.03
N LYS A 7 27.62 -17.48 22.59
CA LYS A 7 28.53 -16.32 22.57
C LYS A 7 28.95 -15.97 21.14
N GLN A 8 29.33 -16.97 20.34
CA GLN A 8 29.73 -16.78 18.93
C GLN A 8 28.56 -16.32 18.06
N LYS A 9 27.36 -16.87 18.29
CA LYS A 9 26.14 -16.44 17.59
C LYS A 9 25.79 -14.98 17.89
N SER A 10 25.89 -14.59 19.17
CA SER A 10 25.67 -13.21 19.59
C SER A 10 26.66 -12.25 18.91
N GLN A 11 27.95 -12.60 18.89
CA GLN A 11 28.98 -11.81 18.21
C GLN A 11 28.73 -11.67 16.70
N LEU A 12 28.31 -12.75 16.03
CA LEU A 12 27.95 -12.70 14.61
C LEU A 12 26.75 -11.77 14.37
N LEU A 13 25.70 -11.92 15.18
CA LEU A 13 24.47 -11.16 15.03
C LEU A 13 24.69 -9.67 15.26
N THR A 14 25.46 -9.31 16.30
CA THR A 14 25.86 -7.93 16.56
C THR A 14 26.58 -7.32 15.36
N ALA A 15 27.57 -8.03 14.80
CA ALA A 15 28.30 -7.54 13.63
C ALA A 15 27.41 -7.38 12.37
N VAL A 16 26.47 -8.30 12.13
CA VAL A 16 25.51 -8.17 11.02
C VAL A 16 24.64 -6.92 11.21
N CYS A 17 24.14 -6.68 12.43
CA CYS A 17 23.35 -5.49 12.72
C CYS A 17 24.16 -4.20 12.54
N GLU A 18 25.38 -4.12 13.08
CA GLU A 18 26.26 -2.96 12.94
C GLU A 18 26.53 -2.58 11.47
N VAL A 19 26.67 -3.59 10.58
CA VAL A 19 26.82 -3.35 9.13
C VAL A 19 25.51 -2.91 8.48
N GLN A 20 24.39 -3.54 8.83
CA GLN A 20 23.08 -3.24 8.24
C GLN A 20 22.60 -1.82 8.59
N PHE A 21 22.96 -1.32 9.77
CA PHE A 21 22.63 0.02 10.24
C PHE A 21 23.72 1.07 9.93
N LEU A 22 24.71 0.71 9.08
CA LEU A 22 25.79 1.61 8.63
C LEU A 22 26.65 2.17 9.76
N GLU A 23 26.70 1.51 10.92
CA GLU A 23 27.51 1.94 12.07
C GLU A 23 28.99 1.58 11.89
N LYS A 24 29.28 0.48 11.16
CA LYS A 24 30.65 0.04 10.84
C LYS A 24 30.78 -0.40 9.37
N ASN A 25 31.95 -0.19 8.78
CA ASN A 25 32.22 -0.70 7.45
C ASN A 25 32.41 -2.21 7.49
N ILE A 26 31.95 -2.88 6.44
CA ILE A 26 32.14 -4.31 6.20
C ILE A 26 33.61 -4.75 6.35
N LYS A 27 34.54 -3.88 5.93
CA LYS A 27 35.98 -4.14 5.96
C LYS A 27 36.61 -4.02 7.35
N ASP A 28 35.91 -3.41 8.29
CA ASP A 28 36.44 -3.10 9.64
C ASP A 28 36.07 -4.19 10.66
N ILE A 29 35.36 -5.24 10.23
CA ILE A 29 34.92 -6.32 11.10
C ILE A 29 35.84 -7.52 10.92
N GLU A 30 36.66 -7.72 11.94
CA GLU A 30 37.51 -8.89 12.10
C GLU A 30 37.10 -9.66 13.36
N PHE A 31 37.03 -10.98 13.23
CA PHE A 31 36.75 -11.86 14.36
C PHE A 31 38.03 -12.59 14.77
N GLU A 32 38.29 -12.66 16.08
CA GLU A 32 39.39 -13.46 16.64
C GLU A 32 39.21 -14.97 16.36
N ASP A 33 37.97 -15.42 16.16
CA ASP A 33 37.65 -16.82 15.91
C ASP A 33 37.69 -17.16 14.41
N PRO A 34 38.54 -18.11 13.97
CA PRO A 34 38.64 -18.53 12.57
C PRO A 34 37.32 -19.04 11.97
N LEU A 35 36.50 -19.73 12.77
CA LEU A 35 35.21 -20.25 12.31
C LEU A 35 34.23 -19.10 12.05
N LEU A 36 34.23 -18.10 12.93
CA LEU A 36 33.36 -16.93 12.82
C LEU A 36 33.76 -16.07 11.62
N ASN A 37 35.06 -15.96 11.32
CA ASN A 37 35.55 -15.27 10.14
C ASN A 37 35.14 -15.98 8.84
N ILE A 38 35.23 -17.31 8.77
CA ILE A 38 34.75 -18.09 7.60
C ILE A 38 33.25 -17.89 7.39
N VAL A 39 32.45 -17.97 8.46
CA VAL A 39 31.00 -17.76 8.40
C VAL A 39 30.69 -16.32 7.97
N TRP A 40 31.42 -15.34 8.49
CA TRP A 40 31.30 -13.93 8.10
C TRP A 40 31.58 -13.72 6.61
N GLN A 41 32.66 -14.27 6.07
CA GLN A 41 32.97 -14.17 4.64
C GLN A 41 31.90 -14.81 3.73
N GLY A 42 31.20 -15.84 4.21
CA GLY A 42 30.06 -16.43 3.49
C GLY A 42 28.81 -15.54 3.53
N VAL A 43 28.57 -14.86 4.65
CA VAL A 43 27.40 -13.99 4.86
C VAL A 43 27.61 -12.60 4.24
N ILE A 44 28.85 -12.11 4.18
CA ILE A 44 29.17 -10.73 3.81
C ILE A 44 28.75 -10.37 2.38
N HIS A 45 28.88 -11.28 1.42
CA HIS A 45 28.49 -10.99 0.03
C HIS A 45 26.98 -10.76 -0.11
N SER A 46 26.18 -11.48 0.67
CA SER A 46 24.72 -11.32 0.71
C SER A 46 24.34 -9.99 1.37
N VAL A 47 25.02 -9.64 2.47
CA VAL A 47 24.81 -8.39 3.20
C VAL A 47 25.28 -7.17 2.38
N ASP A 48 26.46 -7.23 1.76
CA ASP A 48 27.02 -6.19 0.89
C ASP A 48 26.15 -5.93 -0.34
N THR A 49 25.65 -7.00 -0.98
CA THR A 49 24.74 -6.86 -2.13
C THR A 49 23.43 -6.18 -1.73
N SER A 50 22.90 -6.54 -0.54
CA SER A 50 21.70 -5.92 0.01
C SER A 50 21.93 -4.46 0.41
N LEU A 51 23.10 -4.16 0.99
CA LEU A 51 23.51 -2.83 1.43
C LEU A 51 23.77 -1.90 0.25
N LYS A 52 24.42 -2.38 -0.82
CA LYS A 52 24.60 -1.64 -2.08
C LYS A 52 23.26 -1.26 -2.71
N GLY A 53 22.26 -2.13 -2.61
CA GLY A 53 20.88 -1.82 -3.03
C GLY A 53 20.25 -0.70 -2.19
N TYR A 54 20.43 -0.74 -0.87
CA TYR A 54 19.92 0.27 0.05
C TYR A 54 20.59 1.63 -0.12
N ILE A 55 21.93 1.66 -0.20
CA ILE A 55 22.72 2.87 -0.43
C ILE A 55 22.44 3.47 -1.82
N SER A 56 22.23 2.63 -2.84
CA SER A 56 21.79 3.09 -4.18
C SER A 56 20.39 3.72 -4.16
N ARG A 57 19.51 3.22 -3.29
CA ARG A 57 18.15 3.73 -3.09
C ARG A 57 18.13 5.04 -2.29
N GLU A 58 19.03 5.19 -1.32
CA GLU A 58 19.12 6.39 -0.50
C GLU A 58 19.77 7.55 -1.26
N LYS A 59 20.82 7.29 -2.05
CA LYS A 59 21.43 8.28 -2.95
C LYS A 59 20.50 8.74 -4.08
N SER A 60 19.50 7.93 -4.47
CA SER A 60 18.54 8.27 -5.54
C SER A 60 17.31 9.05 -5.06
N LEU A 61 17.13 9.25 -3.74
CA LEU A 61 16.09 10.14 -3.20
C LEU A 61 16.50 11.62 -3.16
N GLY A 62 17.63 11.96 -3.81
CA GLY A 62 17.93 13.31 -4.29
C GLY A 62 18.18 13.29 -5.80
N ARG A 63 17.25 13.88 -6.57
CA ARG A 63 17.30 14.16 -8.03
C ARG A 63 16.73 13.06 -8.97
N VAL A 64 15.43 13.17 -9.22
CA VAL A 64 14.74 13.24 -10.53
C VAL A 64 15.33 12.42 -11.70
N VAL A 65 14.56 11.40 -12.09
CA VAL A 65 14.23 10.91 -13.46
C VAL A 65 15.06 9.81 -14.14
N SER A 66 14.27 8.90 -14.72
CA SER A 66 14.46 7.98 -15.86
C SER A 66 15.43 6.80 -15.74
N VAL A 67 14.84 5.61 -15.82
CA VAL A 67 15.39 4.40 -16.46
C VAL A 67 15.80 4.73 -17.91
N PRO A 68 16.87 4.13 -18.50
CA PRO A 68 16.77 2.75 -19.00
C PRO A 68 18.08 1.88 -19.02
N LEU A 69 17.85 0.57 -19.03
CA LEU A 69 18.51 -0.58 -19.71
C LEU A 69 20.04 -0.62 -20.03
N GLU A 70 20.56 -1.86 -19.93
CA GLU A 70 21.75 -2.48 -20.56
C GLU A 70 23.14 -2.41 -19.90
N GLY A 71 23.82 -3.58 -19.85
CA GLY A 71 25.27 -3.74 -19.60
C GLY A 71 25.67 -5.05 -18.93
N GLY A 72 25.87 -6.13 -19.72
CA GLY A 72 26.21 -7.48 -19.24
C GLY A 72 27.70 -7.78 -19.02
N SER A 73 28.02 -9.05 -18.73
CA SER A 73 29.35 -9.61 -19.07
C SER A 73 29.33 -11.12 -19.33
N LYS A 74 30.23 -11.51 -20.24
CA LYS A 74 30.30 -12.70 -21.09
C LYS A 74 30.86 -13.93 -20.37
N ASN A 75 30.53 -15.13 -20.84
CA ASN A 75 31.49 -16.22 -21.10
C ASN A 75 30.90 -17.33 -22.01
N ASN A 76 31.78 -17.97 -22.77
CA ASN A 76 31.61 -18.72 -24.05
C ASN A 76 30.77 -20.03 -24.05
N PHE A 77 30.26 -20.33 -25.26
CA PHE A 77 29.50 -21.50 -25.75
C PHE A 77 30.22 -22.87 -25.76
N ASN A 78 29.47 -23.98 -25.58
CA ASN A 78 29.13 -25.02 -26.60
C ASN A 78 28.33 -26.22 -25.97
N PRO A 79 27.71 -27.16 -26.73
CA PRO A 79 26.55 -27.14 -27.63
C PRO A 79 25.37 -28.02 -27.10
N SER A 80 24.26 -27.43 -26.62
CA SER A 80 23.02 -28.17 -26.31
C SER A 80 21.79 -27.25 -26.37
N GLU A 81 21.70 -26.39 -27.39
CA GLU A 81 20.72 -25.30 -27.45
C GLU A 81 19.29 -25.68 -27.84
N GLN A 82 18.98 -26.95 -28.13
CA GLN A 82 17.63 -27.30 -28.62
C GLN A 82 16.68 -27.86 -27.55
N VAL A 83 17.10 -28.02 -26.30
CA VAL A 83 16.24 -28.58 -25.23
C VAL A 83 15.91 -27.55 -24.11
N GLN A 84 16.66 -26.45 -23.98
CA GLN A 84 16.50 -25.50 -22.87
C GLN A 84 15.55 -24.32 -23.14
N VAL A 85 15.18 -24.05 -24.39
CA VAL A 85 14.39 -22.86 -24.76
C VAL A 85 12.93 -22.95 -24.28
N GLN A 86 12.35 -24.14 -24.16
CA GLN A 86 10.94 -24.28 -23.74
C GLN A 86 10.72 -24.14 -22.22
N VAL A 87 11.72 -24.44 -21.39
CA VAL A 87 11.60 -24.36 -19.92
C VAL A 87 11.83 -22.92 -19.41
N GLN A 88 12.63 -22.11 -20.10
CA GLN A 88 12.96 -20.75 -19.65
C GLN A 88 11.86 -19.71 -19.92
N VAL A 89 11.03 -19.90 -20.95
CA VAL A 89 9.95 -18.94 -21.27
C VAL A 89 8.82 -19.02 -20.24
N GLN A 90 8.49 -20.21 -19.72
CA GLN A 90 7.42 -20.38 -18.72
C GLN A 90 7.79 -19.79 -17.34
N VAL A 91 9.06 -19.87 -16.94
CA VAL A 91 9.52 -19.37 -15.63
C VAL A 91 9.63 -17.84 -15.62
N GLN A 92 9.90 -17.20 -16.75
CA GLN A 92 10.03 -15.74 -16.84
C GLN A 92 8.68 -15.02 -16.74
N GLU A 93 7.60 -15.61 -17.27
CA GLU A 93 6.26 -15.04 -17.22
C GLU A 93 5.69 -15.07 -15.78
N GLU A 94 5.88 -16.19 -15.06
CA GLU A 94 5.44 -16.32 -13.65
C GLU A 94 6.19 -15.38 -12.69
N VAL A 95 7.51 -15.20 -12.85
CA VAL A 95 8.31 -14.32 -11.98
C VAL A 95 7.99 -12.85 -12.20
N GLN A 96 7.63 -12.46 -13.43
CA GLN A 96 7.28 -11.09 -13.77
C GLN A 96 5.88 -10.71 -13.27
N GLU A 97 4.95 -11.67 -13.30
CA GLU A 97 3.59 -11.53 -12.75
C GLU A 97 3.60 -11.49 -11.21
N GLN A 98 4.47 -12.28 -10.56
CA GLN A 98 4.66 -12.22 -9.11
C GLN A 98 5.25 -10.88 -8.65
N LYS A 99 6.17 -10.28 -9.42
CA LYS A 99 6.79 -8.99 -9.09
C LYS A 99 5.83 -7.81 -9.27
N SER A 100 5.00 -7.82 -10.32
CA SER A 100 3.96 -6.81 -10.52
C SER A 100 2.88 -6.90 -9.44
N GLN A 101 2.46 -8.12 -9.07
CA GLN A 101 1.51 -8.33 -7.97
C GLN A 101 2.05 -7.84 -6.62
N ILE A 102 3.34 -8.04 -6.30
CA ILE A 102 3.94 -7.55 -5.04
C ILE A 102 3.94 -6.01 -4.97
N VAL A 103 4.28 -5.33 -6.07
CA VAL A 103 4.27 -3.86 -6.15
C VAL A 103 2.84 -3.32 -6.02
N GLU A 104 1.88 -3.98 -6.66
CA GLU A 104 0.47 -3.63 -6.57
C GLU A 104 -0.05 -3.81 -5.14
N ILE A 105 0.25 -4.93 -4.48
CA ILE A 105 -0.11 -5.20 -3.07
C ILE A 105 0.47 -4.14 -2.11
N SER A 106 1.72 -3.73 -2.31
CA SER A 106 2.33 -2.67 -1.49
C SER A 106 1.62 -1.32 -1.69
N THR A 107 1.20 -1.03 -2.91
CA THR A 107 0.53 0.23 -3.27
C THR A 107 -0.92 0.24 -2.76
N THR A 108 -1.64 -0.87 -2.91
CA THR A 108 -3.02 -1.01 -2.43
C THR A 108 -3.09 -0.99 -0.91
N LEU A 109 -2.10 -1.56 -0.20
CA LEU A 109 -2.01 -1.47 1.25
C LEU A 109 -1.81 -0.02 1.71
N GLN A 110 -0.99 0.77 1.00
CA GLN A 110 -0.81 2.20 1.29
C GLN A 110 -2.12 2.97 1.07
N SER A 111 -2.86 2.70 0.00
CA SER A 111 -4.19 3.28 -0.23
C SER A 111 -5.19 2.86 0.85
N GLY A 112 -5.14 1.61 1.30
CA GLY A 112 -6.00 1.10 2.39
C GLY A 112 -5.79 1.82 3.71
N ILE A 113 -4.53 2.11 4.07
CA ILE A 113 -4.20 2.91 5.26
C ILE A 113 -4.79 4.31 5.15
N LYS A 114 -4.59 5.01 4.02
CA LYS A 114 -5.10 6.37 3.80
C LYS A 114 -6.62 6.46 3.97
N VAL A 115 -7.37 5.52 3.38
CA VAL A 115 -8.84 5.49 3.51
C VAL A 115 -9.27 5.19 4.95
N SER A 116 -8.54 4.30 5.62
CA SER A 116 -8.84 3.93 7.01
C SER A 116 -8.63 5.09 7.98
N GLU A 117 -7.54 5.84 7.81
CA GLU A 117 -7.26 7.07 8.55
C GLU A 117 -8.33 8.13 8.26
N TYR A 118 -8.73 8.27 6.99
CA TYR A 118 -9.77 9.19 6.59
C TYR A 118 -11.11 8.87 7.26
N LEU A 119 -11.54 7.60 7.22
CA LEU A 119 -12.75 7.14 7.89
C LEU A 119 -12.69 7.42 9.40
N LEU A 120 -11.57 7.09 10.05
CA LEU A 120 -11.39 7.34 11.47
C LEU A 120 -11.49 8.83 11.81
N SER A 121 -10.88 9.70 11.00
CA SER A 121 -10.93 11.15 11.20
C SER A 121 -12.38 11.68 11.20
N LYS A 122 -13.20 11.24 10.24
CA LYS A 122 -14.61 11.62 10.15
C LYS A 122 -15.43 11.08 11.33
N ILE A 123 -15.18 9.84 11.74
CA ILE A 123 -15.83 9.25 12.93
C ILE A 123 -15.50 10.07 14.18
N LEU A 124 -14.24 10.46 14.36
CA LEU A 124 -13.82 11.24 15.54
C LEU A 124 -14.42 12.65 15.58
N VAL A 125 -14.59 13.29 14.42
CA VAL A 125 -15.29 14.59 14.33
C VAL A 125 -16.73 14.46 14.83
N ASN A 126 -17.44 13.41 14.45
CA ASN A 126 -18.82 13.19 14.89
C ASN A 126 -18.93 12.59 16.32
N LYS A 127 -17.97 11.75 16.72
CA LYS A 127 -17.96 11.04 18.00
C LYS A 127 -16.54 11.06 18.61
N PRO A 128 -16.19 12.11 19.37
CA PRO A 128 -14.85 12.28 19.95
C PRO A 128 -14.43 11.15 20.89
N ASN A 129 -15.39 10.53 21.58
CA ASN A 129 -15.18 9.42 22.51
C ASN A 129 -15.15 8.04 21.83
N PHE A 130 -14.93 7.97 20.51
CA PHE A 130 -14.85 6.70 19.79
C PHE A 130 -13.57 5.93 20.15
N ARG A 131 -13.71 4.64 20.46
CA ARG A 131 -12.58 3.76 20.78
C ARG A 131 -11.65 3.66 19.56
N LYS A 132 -10.36 3.94 19.75
CA LYS A 132 -9.36 3.81 18.68
C LYS A 132 -9.34 2.36 18.14
N PRO A 133 -9.65 2.15 16.86
CA PRO A 133 -9.62 0.84 16.23
C PRO A 133 -8.18 0.45 15.84
N ASN A 134 -7.99 -0.81 15.46
CA ASN A 134 -6.75 -1.23 14.82
C ASN A 134 -6.76 -0.82 13.34
N LEU A 135 -5.98 0.21 13.00
CA LEU A 135 -5.87 0.73 11.63
C LEU A 135 -5.30 -0.30 10.65
N GLN A 136 -4.46 -1.23 11.09
CA GLN A 136 -3.94 -2.29 10.23
C GLN A 136 -5.04 -3.27 9.80
N THR A 137 -5.96 -3.59 10.71
CA THR A 137 -7.13 -4.42 10.38
C THR A 137 -8.03 -3.69 9.39
N TRP A 138 -8.27 -2.40 9.61
CA TRP A 138 -9.08 -1.60 8.69
C TRP A 138 -8.44 -1.48 7.32
N ALA A 139 -7.12 -1.25 7.26
CA ALA A 139 -6.39 -1.19 6.01
C ALA A 139 -6.48 -2.50 5.22
N LYS A 140 -6.47 -3.65 5.89
CA LYS A 140 -6.72 -4.96 5.26
C LYS A 140 -8.15 -5.06 4.70
N ASP A 141 -9.15 -4.63 5.47
CA ASP A 141 -10.54 -4.63 4.98
C ASP A 141 -10.70 -3.74 3.75
N ILE A 142 -10.03 -2.59 3.70
CA ILE A 142 -10.02 -1.71 2.53
C ILE A 142 -9.20 -2.30 1.37
N ASP A 143 -8.05 -2.93 1.63
CA ASP A 143 -7.27 -3.63 0.61
C ASP A 143 -8.12 -4.70 -0.08
N LEU A 144 -8.92 -5.45 0.69
CA LEU A 144 -9.90 -6.40 0.13
C LEU A 144 -10.97 -5.69 -0.71
N ALA A 145 -11.47 -4.54 -0.27
CA ALA A 145 -12.42 -3.74 -1.05
C ALA A 145 -11.83 -3.26 -2.40
N ILE A 146 -10.53 -2.94 -2.42
CA ILE A 146 -9.85 -2.50 -3.64
C ILE A 146 -9.54 -3.69 -4.56
N ARG A 147 -8.91 -4.73 -4.02
CA ARG A 147 -8.40 -5.86 -4.81
C ARG A 147 -9.49 -6.82 -5.27
N ILE A 148 -10.41 -7.17 -4.37
CA ILE A 148 -11.47 -8.16 -4.61
C ILE A 148 -12.70 -7.46 -5.18
N ASP A 149 -13.20 -6.43 -4.49
CA ASP A 149 -14.45 -5.77 -4.90
C ASP A 149 -14.22 -4.74 -6.04
N LYS A 150 -12.97 -4.59 -6.50
CA LYS A 150 -12.55 -3.71 -7.61
C LYS A 150 -12.94 -2.24 -7.42
N ARG A 151 -13.00 -1.79 -6.15
CA ARG A 151 -13.33 -0.40 -5.81
C ARG A 151 -12.08 0.46 -5.82
N THR A 152 -12.21 1.70 -6.25
CA THR A 152 -11.11 2.67 -6.20
C THR A 152 -11.04 3.38 -4.86
N GLU A 153 -9.85 3.88 -4.50
CA GLU A 153 -9.65 4.71 -3.32
C GLU A 153 -10.61 5.93 -3.31
N GLN A 154 -10.81 6.53 -4.49
CA GLN A 154 -11.67 7.69 -4.66
C GLN A 154 -13.14 7.38 -4.41
N GLN A 155 -13.64 6.24 -4.90
CA GLN A 155 -15.01 5.79 -4.64
C GLN A 155 -15.26 5.57 -3.15
N LEU A 156 -14.30 4.96 -2.44
CA LEU A 156 -14.42 4.74 -1.00
C LEU A 156 -14.43 6.06 -0.23
N LYS A 157 -13.55 7.01 -0.57
CA LYS A 157 -13.56 8.35 0.04
C LYS A 157 -14.86 9.12 -0.27
N GLY A 158 -15.32 9.09 -1.51
CA GLY A 158 -16.59 9.73 -1.89
C GLY A 158 -17.79 9.12 -1.19
N CYS A 159 -17.79 7.81 -0.95
CA CYS A 159 -18.80 7.15 -0.13
C CYS A 159 -18.74 7.63 1.33
N ILE A 160 -17.54 7.73 1.91
CA ILE A 160 -17.34 8.30 3.26
C ILE A 160 -17.89 9.72 3.31
N ASP A 161 -17.56 10.58 2.35
CA ASP A 161 -18.05 11.95 2.31
C ASP A 161 -19.57 12.03 2.22
N TRP A 162 -20.19 11.15 1.43
CA TRP A 162 -21.64 11.06 1.34
C TRP A 162 -22.30 10.64 2.66
N ILE A 163 -21.71 9.70 3.41
CA ILE A 163 -22.21 9.29 4.74
C ILE A 163 -22.32 10.50 5.68
N TYR A 164 -21.36 11.41 5.65
CA TYR A 164 -21.33 12.60 6.49
C TYR A 164 -22.02 13.82 5.84
N SER A 165 -22.75 13.62 4.75
CA SER A 165 -23.61 14.64 4.13
C SER A 165 -25.07 14.48 4.55
N ASP A 166 -25.90 15.47 4.26
CA ASP A 166 -27.34 15.45 4.58
C ASP A 166 -28.08 14.25 3.98
N GLY A 167 -27.65 13.80 2.80
CA GLY A 167 -28.22 12.65 2.12
C GLY A 167 -27.83 11.29 2.70
N GLY A 168 -26.82 11.23 3.58
CA GLY A 168 -26.23 9.99 4.09
C GLY A 168 -26.18 9.87 5.61
N SER A 169 -26.66 10.86 6.37
CA SER A 169 -26.61 10.90 7.84
C SER A 169 -27.12 9.62 8.54
N PHE A 170 -28.10 8.92 7.94
CA PHE A 170 -28.57 7.61 8.39
C PHE A 170 -27.44 6.55 8.53
N TRP A 171 -26.38 6.65 7.73
CA TRP A 171 -25.28 5.70 7.72
C TRP A 171 -24.20 5.98 8.76
N ILE A 172 -24.14 7.19 9.33
CA ILE A 172 -23.14 7.57 10.34
C ILE A 172 -23.09 6.57 11.52
N PRO A 173 -24.20 6.21 12.20
CA PRO A 173 -24.16 5.23 13.28
C PRO A 173 -23.92 3.80 12.80
N ASN A 174 -24.18 3.53 11.52
CA ASN A 174 -24.09 2.19 10.95
C ASN A 174 -22.67 1.85 10.46
N ILE A 175 -21.92 2.84 9.99
CA ILE A 175 -20.57 2.67 9.43
C ILE A 175 -19.52 3.20 10.39
N LEU A 176 -19.18 2.36 11.38
CA LEU A 176 -18.14 2.64 12.39
C LEU A 176 -16.89 1.77 12.22
N SER A 177 -16.75 1.09 11.07
CA SER A 177 -15.58 0.28 10.75
C SER A 177 -15.38 0.13 9.24
N ALA A 178 -14.13 -0.08 8.83
CA ALA A 178 -13.79 -0.35 7.43
C ALA A 178 -14.48 -1.62 6.89
N LYS A 179 -14.59 -2.67 7.70
CA LYS A 179 -15.38 -3.87 7.37
C LYS A 179 -16.82 -3.54 6.99
N LYS A 180 -17.53 -2.74 7.81
CA LYS A 180 -18.91 -2.35 7.52
C LYS A 180 -19.02 -1.42 6.30
N LEU A 181 -18.04 -0.53 6.12
CA LEU A 181 -17.95 0.31 4.92
C LEU A 181 -17.91 -0.56 3.66
N ARG A 182 -17.05 -1.60 3.65
CA ARG A 182 -16.95 -2.55 2.54
C ARG A 182 -18.25 -3.33 2.32
N GLU A 183 -18.82 -3.91 3.39
CA GLU A 183 -20.03 -4.74 3.32
C GLU A 183 -21.26 -3.99 2.81
N LYS A 184 -21.40 -2.70 3.14
CA LYS A 184 -22.58 -1.89 2.82
C LYS A 184 -22.40 -0.95 1.64
N PHE A 185 -21.23 -0.96 1.01
CA PHE A 185 -20.89 -0.03 -0.06
C PHE A 185 -21.91 -0.05 -1.21
N ASP A 186 -22.28 -1.22 -1.75
CA ASP A 186 -23.19 -1.28 -2.92
C ASP A 186 -24.60 -0.75 -2.58
N THR A 187 -25.02 -0.96 -1.33
CA THR A 187 -26.29 -0.40 -0.83
C THR A 187 -26.20 1.12 -0.74
N MET A 188 -25.10 1.65 -0.20
CA MET A 188 -24.87 3.09 -0.10
C MET A 188 -24.72 3.73 -1.49
N GLU A 189 -24.04 3.07 -2.42
CA GLU A 189 -23.90 3.52 -3.81
C GLU A 189 -25.27 3.64 -4.49
N SER A 190 -26.12 2.60 -4.37
CA SER A 190 -27.48 2.61 -4.89
C SER A 190 -28.33 3.76 -4.32
N GLN A 191 -28.19 4.04 -3.02
CA GLN A 191 -28.89 5.15 -2.37
C GLN A 191 -28.34 6.50 -2.81
N MET A 192 -27.02 6.63 -2.94
CA MET A 192 -26.37 7.84 -3.43
C MET A 192 -26.83 8.22 -4.83
N MET A 193 -26.95 7.24 -5.74
CA MET A 193 -27.45 7.48 -7.10
C MET A 193 -28.91 7.95 -7.10
N ARG A 194 -29.75 7.39 -6.21
CA ARG A 194 -31.13 7.86 -6.04
C ARG A 194 -31.20 9.29 -5.55
N THR A 195 -30.36 9.68 -4.59
CA THR A 195 -30.33 11.05 -4.07
C THR A 195 -29.88 12.03 -5.15
N LYS A 196 -28.85 11.70 -5.93
CA LYS A 196 -28.40 12.53 -7.07
C LYS A 196 -29.51 12.76 -8.09
N ASN A 197 -30.20 11.69 -8.51
CA ASN A 197 -31.29 11.80 -9.49
C ASN A 197 -32.47 12.65 -8.99
N LYS A 198 -32.78 12.59 -7.69
CA LYS A 198 -33.80 13.44 -7.08
C LYS A 198 -33.41 14.91 -7.09
N THR A 199 -32.16 15.23 -6.73
CA THR A 199 -31.66 16.60 -6.77
C THR A 199 -31.69 17.16 -8.19
N THR A 200 -31.21 16.40 -9.19
CA THR A 200 -31.27 16.81 -10.60
C THR A 200 -32.71 17.05 -11.05
N THR A 201 -33.62 16.10 -10.80
CA THR A 201 -35.04 16.23 -11.17
C THR A 201 -35.70 17.45 -10.51
N MET A 202 -35.34 17.76 -9.26
CA MET A 202 -35.88 18.90 -8.54
C MET A 202 -35.35 20.21 -9.12
N VAL A 203 -34.05 20.26 -9.40
CA VAL A 203 -33.38 21.42 -10.01
C VAL A 203 -33.94 21.69 -11.41
N ASP A 204 -34.12 20.66 -12.24
CA ASP A 204 -34.73 20.79 -13.58
C ASP A 204 -36.16 21.33 -13.50
N LYS A 205 -37.00 20.77 -12.62
CA LYS A 205 -38.37 21.25 -12.40
C LYS A 205 -38.44 22.68 -11.88
N ILE A 206 -37.44 23.11 -11.11
CA ILE A 206 -37.36 24.46 -10.53
C ILE A 206 -36.91 25.48 -11.59
N TYR A 207 -35.97 25.11 -12.47
CA TYR A 207 -35.59 25.92 -13.62
C TYR A 207 -36.74 26.04 -14.64
N ASP A 208 -37.45 24.95 -14.93
CA ASP A 208 -38.64 24.96 -15.78
C ASP A 208 -39.78 25.81 -15.19
N ALA A 209 -39.84 25.97 -13.86
CA ALA A 209 -40.80 26.81 -13.16
C ALA A 209 -40.39 28.30 -13.08
N GLY A 210 -39.25 28.69 -13.67
CA GLY A 210 -38.79 30.09 -13.73
C GLY A 210 -38.19 30.63 -12.41
N MET A 211 -37.81 29.75 -11.48
CA MET A 211 -37.22 30.15 -10.20
C MET A 211 -35.75 30.54 -10.38
N THR A 212 -35.32 31.66 -9.79
CA THR A 212 -33.95 32.15 -9.97
C THR A 212 -32.97 31.48 -9.00
N ALA A 213 -31.68 31.44 -9.36
CA ALA A 213 -30.63 30.82 -8.54
C ALA A 213 -30.52 31.42 -7.12
N GLN A 214 -30.94 32.68 -6.94
CA GLN A 214 -30.96 33.36 -5.64
C GLN A 214 -32.08 32.83 -4.73
N ASP A 215 -33.23 32.47 -5.29
CA ASP A 215 -34.34 31.87 -4.56
C ASP A 215 -34.02 30.42 -4.13
N MET A 216 -33.23 29.71 -4.94
CA MET A 216 -32.77 28.34 -4.63
C MET A 216 -31.88 28.29 -3.38
N VAL A 217 -30.88 29.17 -3.30
CA VAL A 217 -29.99 29.25 -2.12
C VAL A 217 -30.80 29.55 -0.86
N LYS A 218 -31.77 30.46 -0.97
CA LYS A 218 -32.65 30.86 0.13
C LYS A 218 -33.57 29.73 0.62
N GLU A 219 -34.02 28.85 -0.27
CA GLU A 219 -34.85 27.69 0.09
C GLU A 219 -34.01 26.53 0.63
N MET A 220 -32.78 26.36 0.15
CA MET A 220 -31.83 25.37 0.68
C MET A 220 -31.39 25.73 2.11
N GLU A 221 -31.14 27.01 2.40
CA GLU A 221 -30.84 27.50 3.75
C GLU A 221 -32.03 27.39 4.71
N ARG A 222 -33.27 27.44 4.20
CA ARG A 222 -34.49 27.34 5.01
C ARG A 222 -34.80 25.90 5.44
N ARG A 223 -34.19 24.91 4.78
CA ARG A 223 -34.41 23.47 5.01
C ARG A 223 -33.25 22.77 5.74
N ALA A 224 -32.13 23.45 5.92
CA ALA A 224 -31.02 23.04 6.77
C ALA A 224 -31.32 23.35 8.24
#